data_AF-A0A1Y0EGF1-F1
#
_entry.id   AF-A0A1Y0EGF1-F1
#
_cell.length_a   1.000
_cell.length_b   1.000
_cell.length_c   1.000
_cell.angle_alpha   90.00
_cell.angle_beta   90.00
_cell.angle_gamma   90.00
#
_symmetry.space_group_name_H-M   'P 1'
#
loop_
_entity.id
_entity.type
_entity.pdbx_description
1 polymer ?
#
loop_
_entity_poly.entity_id
_entity_poly.type
_entity_poly.pdbx_seq_one_letter_code
_entity_poly.pdbx_strand_id
1 'polypeptide(L)'
;MALDNQTCHRAAAIRTFMAGPDGLLRRYRPSTHLPDRLRTAEAEDLISDLDDALPNDVAPEELDAILEGTRRALRRAWGGPWWPTSTMLRDAAQQATQAAQRSRKMPDNDEAILGWLADWWRRHGRCAPGLGTPERTARLIRMGILTARQARVAAFPLTDRDEAAARHQPPCAAEVEIERRFRARLGRRAVGGSS
;
A
#
# COMPACT_ATOMS: atom_id res chain seq x y z
N MET A 1 27.35 19.84 14.69
CA MET A 1 27.83 19.66 13.30
C MET A 1 27.03 18.63 12.50
N ALA A 2 26.90 17.35 12.91
CA ALA A 2 26.08 16.39 12.13
C ALA A 2 24.55 16.66 12.24
N LEU A 3 24.06 16.99 13.44
CA LEU A 3 22.66 17.37 13.68
C LEU A 3 22.23 18.62 12.90
N ASP A 4 23.09 19.65 12.86
CA ASP A 4 22.80 20.92 12.17
C ASP A 4 22.63 20.72 10.65
N ASN A 5 23.39 19.80 10.06
CA ASN A 5 23.31 19.51 8.63
C ASN A 5 22.04 18.70 8.29
N GLN A 6 21.62 17.79 9.17
CA GLN A 6 20.41 17.00 8.99
C GLN A 6 19.13 17.84 9.13
N THR A 7 19.07 18.75 10.10
CA THR A 7 17.94 19.67 10.28
C THR A 7 17.82 20.64 9.09
N CYS A 8 18.95 21.18 8.61
CA CYS A 8 18.98 22.02 7.40
C CYS A 8 18.49 21.27 6.15
N HIS A 9 18.92 20.01 5.96
CA HIS A 9 18.49 19.19 4.83
C HIS A 9 16.98 18.89 4.88
N ARG A 10 16.47 18.50 6.05
CA ARG A 10 15.05 18.23 6.25
C ARG A 10 14.17 19.43 5.91
N ALA A 11 14.48 20.58 6.49
CA ALA A 11 13.73 21.81 6.25
C ALA A 11 13.76 22.20 4.76
N ALA A 12 14.91 22.06 4.10
CA ALA A 12 15.04 22.32 2.67
C ALA A 12 14.22 21.35 1.81
N ALA A 13 14.21 20.06 2.14
CA ALA A 13 13.47 19.02 1.43
C ALA A 13 11.95 19.27 1.52
N ILE A 14 11.43 19.53 2.72
CA ILE A 14 10.00 19.81 2.95
C ILE A 14 9.58 21.09 2.23
N ARG A 15 10.36 22.17 2.34
CA ARG A 15 10.09 23.43 1.64
C ARG A 15 10.09 23.26 0.12
N THR A 16 11.05 22.52 -0.41
CA THR A 16 11.12 22.22 -1.85
C THR A 16 9.92 21.37 -2.28
N PHE A 17 9.54 20.37 -1.50
CA PHE A 17 8.38 19.52 -1.78
C PHE A 17 7.06 20.30 -1.77
N MET A 18 6.89 21.27 -0.87
CA MET A 18 5.65 22.05 -0.75
C MET A 18 5.58 23.23 -1.72
N ALA A 19 6.62 24.05 -1.77
CA ALA A 19 6.62 25.37 -2.42
C ALA A 19 7.59 25.49 -3.62
N GLY A 20 8.42 24.46 -3.87
CA GLY A 20 9.35 24.44 -4.98
C GLY A 20 8.67 24.48 -6.36
N PRO A 21 9.45 24.49 -7.46
CA PRO A 21 8.92 24.59 -8.82
C PRO A 21 7.88 23.53 -9.17
N ASP A 22 8.12 22.29 -8.72
CA ASP A 22 7.21 21.14 -8.86
C ASP A 22 6.43 20.83 -7.57
N GLY A 23 6.45 21.79 -6.64
CA GLY A 23 5.93 21.66 -5.29
C GLY A 23 4.43 21.41 -5.24
N LEU A 24 4.00 20.79 -4.15
CA LEU A 24 2.62 20.38 -3.95
C LEU A 24 1.64 21.54 -4.11
N LEU A 25 1.90 22.68 -3.48
CA LEU A 25 1.00 23.83 -3.45
C LEU A 25 0.83 24.52 -4.82
N ARG A 26 1.79 24.35 -5.74
CA ARG A 26 1.68 24.88 -7.11
C ARG A 26 0.73 24.08 -8.00
N ARG A 27 0.49 22.82 -7.65
CA ARG A 27 -0.45 21.94 -8.39
C ARG A 27 -1.91 22.26 -8.10
N TYR A 28 -2.13 23.05 -7.05
CA TYR A 28 -3.43 23.39 -6.54
C TYR A 28 -3.63 24.89 -6.61
N ARG A 29 -4.86 25.32 -6.84
CA ARG A 29 -5.22 26.73 -6.82
C ARG A 29 -5.17 27.22 -5.38
N PRO A 30 -4.44 28.30 -5.08
CA PRO A 30 -4.52 28.92 -3.77
C PRO A 30 -5.94 29.45 -3.56
N SER A 31 -6.30 29.65 -2.30
CA SER A 31 -7.54 30.32 -1.97
C SER A 31 -7.61 31.70 -2.64
N THR A 32 -8.65 31.93 -3.45
CA THR A 32 -8.84 33.18 -4.19
C THR A 32 -9.33 34.31 -3.31
N HIS A 33 -9.87 34.00 -2.12
CA HIS A 33 -10.38 34.98 -1.17
C HIS A 33 -9.30 35.53 -0.22
N LEU A 34 -8.09 34.94 -0.22
CA LEU A 34 -7.00 35.40 0.64
C LEU A 34 -6.07 36.38 -0.10
N PRO A 35 -5.70 37.52 0.51
CA PRO A 35 -4.62 38.38 0.02
C PRO A 35 -3.27 37.66 0.10
N ASP A 36 -2.30 38.08 -0.72
CA ASP A 36 -1.01 37.41 -0.87
C ASP A 36 -0.30 37.10 0.46
N ARG A 37 -0.31 38.05 1.39
CA ARG A 37 0.31 37.89 2.71
C ARG A 37 -0.29 36.72 3.50
N LEU A 38 -1.60 36.55 3.44
CA LEU A 38 -2.29 35.45 4.11
C LEU A 38 -2.11 34.13 3.37
N ARG A 39 -1.97 34.15 2.04
CA ARG A 39 -1.59 32.95 1.27
C ARG A 39 -0.19 32.46 1.62
N THR A 40 0.76 33.37 1.80
CA THR A 40 2.11 33.02 2.24
C THR A 40 2.10 32.45 3.66
N ALA A 41 1.37 33.07 4.59
CA ALA A 41 1.22 32.54 5.94
C ALA A 41 0.62 31.13 5.96
N GLU A 42 -0.48 30.91 5.23
CA GLU A 42 -1.11 29.59 5.09
C GLU A 42 -0.15 28.54 4.50
N ALA A 43 0.67 28.92 3.52
CA ALA A 43 1.67 28.01 2.96
C ALA A 43 2.75 27.62 3.99
N GLU A 44 3.20 28.56 4.82
CA GLU A 44 4.13 28.27 5.91
C GLU A 44 3.49 27.41 7.00
N ASP A 45 2.22 27.65 7.34
CA ASP A 45 1.47 26.82 8.29
C ASP A 45 1.35 25.38 7.79
N LEU A 46 1.01 25.18 6.50
CA LEU A 46 0.97 23.84 5.89
C LEU A 46 2.35 23.16 5.82
N ILE A 47 3.42 23.93 5.65
CA ILE A 47 4.80 23.40 5.71
C ILE A 47 5.11 22.93 7.13
N SER A 48 4.78 23.73 8.15
CA SER A 48 4.97 23.39 9.56
C SER A 48 4.16 22.15 9.94
N ASP A 49 2.88 22.09 9.55
CA ASP A 49 2.00 20.95 9.82
C ASP A 49 2.50 19.65 9.18
N LEU A 50 3.08 19.73 7.97
CA LEU A 50 3.70 18.59 7.33
C LEU A 50 4.95 18.16 8.08
N ASP A 51 5.81 19.10 8.48
CA ASP A 51 7.02 18.81 9.24
C ASP A 51 6.70 18.08 10.56
N ASP A 52 5.72 18.59 11.31
CA ASP A 52 5.25 18.01 12.57
C ASP A 52 4.64 16.61 12.39
N ALA A 53 4.06 16.32 11.22
CA ALA A 53 3.47 15.02 10.92
C ALA A 53 4.49 13.97 10.46
N LEU A 54 5.69 14.39 10.06
CA LEU A 54 6.74 13.51 9.55
C LEU A 54 7.65 13.04 10.68
N PRO A 55 8.12 11.78 10.66
CA PRO A 55 9.03 11.26 11.68
C PRO A 55 10.35 12.06 11.71
N ASN A 56 10.84 12.41 12.90
CA ASN A 56 12.04 13.25 13.07
C ASN A 56 13.35 12.50 12.78
N ASP A 57 13.38 11.19 13.05
CA ASP A 57 14.60 10.36 13.01
C ASP A 57 14.68 9.51 11.74
N VAL A 58 14.49 10.13 10.57
CA VAL A 58 14.62 9.45 9.27
C VAL A 58 15.82 9.94 8.49
N ALA A 59 16.42 9.03 7.72
CA ALA A 59 17.47 9.37 6.78
C ALA A 59 16.92 10.23 5.63
N PRO A 60 17.74 11.08 4.98
CA PRO A 60 17.33 11.92 3.85
C PRO A 60 16.56 11.17 2.74
N GLU A 61 17.04 9.98 2.36
CA GLU A 61 16.44 9.18 1.28
C GLU A 61 15.08 8.61 1.70
N GLU A 62 14.93 8.27 2.98
CA GLU A 62 13.67 7.81 3.56
C GLU A 62 12.66 8.96 3.66
N LEU A 63 13.12 10.16 4.02
CA LEU A 63 12.30 11.37 4.01
C LEU A 63 11.74 11.63 2.60
N ASP A 64 12.58 11.57 1.57
CA ASP A 64 12.14 11.76 0.18
C ASP A 64 11.09 10.73 -0.25
N ALA A 65 11.28 9.46 0.13
CA ALA A 65 10.32 8.40 -0.13
C ALA A 65 8.98 8.64 0.58
N ILE A 66 9.01 9.12 1.83
CA ILE A 66 7.80 9.46 2.59
C ILE A 66 7.09 10.67 1.96
N LEU A 67 7.82 11.71 1.53
CA LEU A 67 7.25 12.88 0.87
C LEU A 67 6.55 12.49 -0.46
N GLU A 68 7.18 11.66 -1.29
CA GLU A 68 6.56 11.14 -2.50
C GLU A 68 5.35 10.24 -2.19
N GLY A 69 5.44 9.40 -1.15
CA GLY A 69 4.32 8.62 -0.64
C GLY A 69 3.15 9.50 -0.19
N THR A 70 3.44 10.62 0.46
CA THR A 70 2.46 11.61 0.94
C THR A 70 1.69 12.21 -0.23
N ARG A 71 2.40 12.61 -1.29
CA ARG A 71 1.78 13.09 -2.53
C ARG A 71 0.83 12.07 -3.15
N ARG A 72 1.22 10.79 -3.20
CA ARG A 72 0.38 9.70 -3.74
C ARG A 72 -0.83 9.40 -2.86
N ALA A 73 -0.67 9.41 -1.53
CA ALA A 73 -1.77 9.25 -0.59
C ALA A 73 -2.77 10.40 -0.73
N LEU A 74 -2.28 11.64 -0.76
CA LEU A 74 -3.12 12.82 -0.93
C LEU A 74 -3.91 12.78 -2.24
N ARG A 75 -3.26 12.44 -3.37
CA ARG A 75 -3.93 12.33 -4.68
C ARG A 75 -5.04 11.26 -4.70
N ARG A 76 -4.89 10.17 -3.94
CA ARG A 76 -5.91 9.11 -3.83
C ARG A 76 -7.08 9.55 -2.95
N ALA A 77 -6.79 10.24 -1.86
CA ALA A 77 -7.79 10.69 -0.90
C ALA A 77 -8.54 11.94 -1.41
N TRP A 78 -7.91 12.75 -2.25
CA TRP A 78 -8.43 14.05 -2.63
C TRP A 78 -7.95 14.50 -4.01
N GLY A 79 -8.93 14.81 -4.88
CA GLY A 79 -8.74 15.31 -6.25
C GLY A 79 -9.27 16.73 -6.45
N GLY A 80 -9.39 17.51 -5.37
CA GLY A 80 -9.89 18.89 -5.43
C GLY A 80 -8.91 19.85 -6.12
N PRO A 81 -9.39 20.98 -6.66
CA PRO A 81 -8.54 21.94 -7.35
C PRO A 81 -7.92 23.00 -6.44
N TRP A 82 -8.28 23.05 -5.16
CA TRP A 82 -7.81 24.04 -4.15
C TRP A 82 -6.62 23.49 -3.38
N TRP A 83 -6.00 24.22 -2.44
CA TRP A 83 -5.00 23.68 -1.50
C TRP A 83 -5.59 22.62 -0.55
N PRO A 84 -4.78 21.63 -0.13
CA PRO A 84 -5.23 20.64 0.84
C PRO A 84 -5.41 21.31 2.20
N THR A 85 -6.34 20.82 3.00
CA THR A 85 -6.39 21.20 4.41
C THR A 85 -5.22 20.59 5.17
N SER A 86 -4.81 21.22 6.27
CA SER A 86 -3.82 20.68 7.20
C SER A 86 -4.11 19.22 7.57
N THR A 87 -5.36 18.90 7.95
CA THR A 87 -5.78 17.54 8.31
C THR A 87 -5.52 16.54 7.18
N MET A 88 -5.90 16.88 5.94
CA MET A 88 -5.66 16.00 4.78
C MET A 88 -4.17 15.75 4.53
N LEU A 89 -3.35 16.79 4.70
CA LEU A 89 -1.90 16.69 4.52
C LEU A 89 -1.27 15.81 5.59
N ARG A 90 -1.64 16.00 6.86
CA ARG A 90 -1.19 15.20 8.00
C ARG A 90 -1.60 13.73 7.85
N ASP A 91 -2.85 13.46 7.49
CA ASP A 91 -3.34 12.09 7.25
C ASP A 91 -2.57 11.41 6.12
N ALA A 92 -2.31 12.12 5.03
CA ALA A 92 -1.55 11.60 3.90
C ALA A 92 -0.09 11.28 4.31
N ALA A 93 0.54 12.14 5.11
CA ALA A 93 1.90 11.95 5.61
C ALA A 93 1.99 10.76 6.57
N GLN A 94 1.01 10.60 7.46
CA GLN A 94 0.92 9.43 8.35
C GLN A 94 0.72 8.13 7.57
N GLN A 95 -0.15 8.11 6.55
CA GLN A 95 -0.32 6.95 5.69
C GLN A 95 0.95 6.58 4.93
N ALA A 96 1.67 7.59 4.41
CA ALA A 96 2.94 7.38 3.73
C ALA A 96 4.02 6.84 4.67
N THR A 97 4.10 7.38 5.89
CA THR A 97 5.00 6.90 6.94
C THR A 97 4.70 5.46 7.33
N GLN A 98 3.43 5.11 7.54
CA GLN A 98 3.03 3.73 7.82
C GLN A 98 3.35 2.78 6.66
N ALA A 99 3.17 3.23 5.41
CA ALA A 99 3.53 2.45 4.24
C ALA A 99 5.05 2.23 4.17
N ALA A 100 5.84 3.28 4.38
CA ALA A 100 7.30 3.22 4.42
C ALA A 100 7.80 2.28 5.53
N GLN A 101 7.22 2.35 6.73
CA GLN A 101 7.54 1.45 7.84
C GLN A 101 7.14 0.00 7.54
N ARG A 102 6.02 -0.23 6.83
CA ARG A 102 5.61 -1.56 6.39
C ARG A 102 6.57 -2.13 5.35
N SER A 103 7.04 -1.33 4.40
CA SER A 103 8.08 -1.75 3.45
C SER A 103 9.43 -1.98 4.14
N ARG A 104 9.76 -1.23 5.20
CA ARG A 104 11.00 -1.43 5.98
C ARG A 104 10.97 -2.71 6.81
N LYS A 105 9.78 -3.15 7.21
CA LYS A 105 9.54 -4.48 7.82
C LYS A 105 9.41 -5.60 6.78
N MET A 106 9.37 -5.27 5.48
CA MET A 106 9.46 -6.29 4.45
C MET A 106 10.92 -6.72 4.32
N PRO A 107 11.19 -8.03 4.33
CA PRO A 107 12.54 -8.49 4.11
C PRO A 107 12.99 -8.13 2.70
N ASP A 108 14.20 -7.59 2.58
CA ASP A 108 14.77 -7.20 1.28
C ASP A 108 15.37 -8.42 0.53
N ASN A 109 15.54 -9.54 1.24
CA ASN A 109 15.93 -10.81 0.66
C ASN A 109 14.68 -11.65 0.30
N ASP A 110 14.65 -12.11 -0.95
CA ASP A 110 13.64 -13.01 -1.51
C ASP A 110 13.33 -14.23 -0.62
N GLU A 111 14.31 -14.79 0.10
CA GLU A 111 14.06 -15.91 1.02
C GLU A 111 13.17 -15.54 2.20
N ALA A 112 13.36 -14.34 2.76
CA ALA A 112 12.56 -13.89 3.86
C ALA A 112 11.19 -13.37 3.38
N ILE A 113 11.08 -12.85 2.15
CA ILE A 113 9.79 -12.60 1.49
C ILE A 113 9.01 -13.90 1.33
N LEU A 114 9.66 -14.99 0.92
CA LEU A 114 9.03 -16.31 0.80
C LEU A 114 8.57 -16.85 2.14
N GLY A 115 9.39 -16.72 3.20
CA GLY A 115 9.00 -17.07 4.56
C GLY A 115 7.76 -16.29 5.02
N TRP A 116 7.74 -14.98 4.79
CA TRP A 116 6.61 -14.13 5.14
C TRP A 116 5.35 -14.48 4.34
N LEU A 117 5.47 -14.73 3.02
CA LEU A 117 4.36 -15.16 2.17
C LEU A 117 3.79 -16.51 2.63
N ALA A 118 4.64 -17.45 3.05
CA ALA A 118 4.23 -18.73 3.61
C ALA A 118 3.42 -18.54 4.90
N ASP A 119 3.89 -17.70 5.81
CA ASP A 119 3.19 -17.40 7.06
C ASP A 119 1.89 -16.63 6.86
N TRP A 120 1.86 -15.74 5.87
CA TRP A 120 0.63 -15.05 5.47
C TRP A 120 -0.39 -16.03 4.89
N TRP A 121 0.04 -16.92 4.00
CA TRP A 121 -0.79 -17.98 3.42
C TRP A 121 -1.40 -18.87 4.52
N ARG A 122 -0.59 -19.34 5.46
CA ARG A 122 -1.07 -20.18 6.59
C ARG A 122 -2.14 -19.48 7.42
N ARG A 123 -1.99 -18.17 7.64
CA ARG A 123 -2.92 -17.39 8.48
C ARG A 123 -4.19 -16.97 7.76
N HIS A 124 -4.10 -16.64 6.48
CA HIS A 124 -5.19 -15.96 5.77
C HIS A 124 -5.75 -16.75 4.59
N GLY A 125 -5.10 -17.82 4.16
CA GLY A 125 -5.54 -18.64 3.04
C GLY A 125 -5.65 -17.87 1.72
N ARG A 126 -4.85 -16.80 1.54
CA ARG A 126 -4.84 -15.98 0.31
C ARG A 126 -3.47 -15.36 0.04
N CYS A 127 -3.25 -14.94 -1.20
CA CYS A 127 -2.03 -14.20 -1.58
C CYS A 127 -1.97 -12.84 -0.87
N ALA A 128 -0.77 -12.43 -0.47
CA ALA A 128 -0.55 -11.10 0.08
C ALA A 128 -0.50 -10.05 -1.03
N PRO A 129 -1.22 -8.93 -0.90
CA PRO A 129 -1.23 -7.88 -1.92
C PRO A 129 0.18 -7.35 -2.21
N GLY A 130 0.54 -7.28 -3.50
CA GLY A 130 1.80 -6.66 -3.98
C GLY A 130 3.06 -7.50 -3.80
N LEU A 131 2.98 -8.68 -3.18
CA LEU A 131 4.15 -9.54 -2.93
C LEU A 131 4.20 -10.81 -3.76
N GLY A 132 3.04 -11.30 -4.21
CA GLY A 132 2.97 -12.44 -5.12
C GLY A 132 3.56 -12.09 -6.48
N THR A 133 4.53 -12.88 -6.93
CA THR A 133 4.97 -12.93 -8.33
C THR A 133 4.91 -14.39 -8.80
N PRO A 134 4.81 -14.66 -10.11
CA PRO A 134 4.81 -16.03 -10.63
C PRO A 134 6.01 -16.85 -10.14
N GLU A 135 7.19 -16.25 -10.05
CA GLU A 135 8.44 -16.89 -9.64
C GLU A 135 8.43 -17.24 -8.15
N ARG A 136 7.93 -16.33 -7.31
CA ARG A 136 7.79 -16.56 -5.87
C ARG A 136 6.74 -17.62 -5.58
N THR A 137 5.60 -17.59 -6.28
CA THR A 137 4.57 -18.63 -6.18
C THR A 137 5.12 -19.99 -6.61
N ALA A 138 5.82 -20.06 -7.74
CA ALA A 138 6.46 -21.30 -8.21
C ALA A 138 7.47 -21.84 -7.18
N ARG A 139 8.20 -20.94 -6.48
CA ARG A 139 9.12 -21.33 -5.43
C ARG A 139 8.39 -21.87 -4.19
N LEU A 140 7.28 -21.25 -3.77
CA LEU A 140 6.43 -21.79 -2.68
C LEU A 140 5.85 -23.17 -3.03
N ILE A 141 5.49 -23.40 -4.30
CA ILE A 141 5.03 -24.72 -4.79
C ILE A 141 6.15 -25.75 -4.73
N ARG A 142 7.36 -25.42 -5.20
CA ARG A 142 8.53 -26.31 -5.10
C ARG A 142 8.90 -26.64 -3.66
N MET A 143 8.70 -25.71 -2.73
CA MET A 143 8.90 -25.91 -1.29
C MET A 143 7.79 -26.73 -0.63
N GLY A 144 6.72 -27.08 -1.34
CA GLY A 144 5.59 -27.85 -0.81
C GLY A 144 4.72 -27.08 0.19
N ILE A 145 4.85 -25.75 0.23
CA ILE A 145 4.07 -24.89 1.15
C ILE A 145 2.61 -24.81 0.70
N LEU A 146 2.39 -24.82 -0.61
CA LEU A 146 1.07 -24.95 -1.22
C LEU A 146 1.17 -25.66 -2.56
N THR A 147 0.05 -26.20 -3.05
CA THR A 147 -0.05 -26.80 -4.37
C THR A 147 -0.41 -25.75 -5.43
N ALA A 148 -0.16 -26.05 -6.71
CA ALA A 148 -0.57 -25.18 -7.82
C ALA A 148 -2.10 -24.96 -7.85
N ARG A 149 -2.90 -25.98 -7.48
CA ARG A 149 -4.35 -25.85 -7.31
C ARG A 149 -4.72 -24.86 -6.21
N GLN A 150 -4.07 -24.95 -5.05
CA GLN A 150 -4.30 -24.03 -3.94
C GLN A 150 -3.92 -22.59 -4.31
N ALA A 151 -2.78 -22.41 -4.98
CA ALA A 151 -2.35 -21.12 -5.51
C ALA A 151 -3.41 -20.50 -6.42
N ARG A 152 -3.93 -21.29 -7.37
CA ARG A 152 -4.95 -20.85 -8.33
C ARG A 152 -6.24 -20.41 -7.63
N VAL A 153 -6.75 -21.23 -6.71
CA VAL A 153 -7.99 -20.94 -5.96
C VAL A 153 -7.84 -19.69 -5.10
N ALA A 154 -6.65 -19.49 -4.55
CA ALA A 154 -6.31 -18.34 -3.72
C ALA A 154 -5.82 -17.11 -4.50
N ALA A 155 -5.94 -17.13 -5.83
CA ALA A 155 -5.56 -16.08 -6.76
C ALA A 155 -4.08 -15.62 -6.61
N PHE A 156 -3.16 -16.55 -6.35
CA PHE A 156 -1.73 -16.26 -6.50
C PHE A 156 -1.39 -16.12 -7.99
N PRO A 157 -0.48 -15.19 -8.35
CA PRO A 157 0.09 -15.17 -9.69
C PRO A 157 0.83 -16.48 -9.97
N LEU A 158 0.52 -17.14 -11.08
CA LEU A 158 1.08 -18.42 -11.48
C LEU A 158 1.87 -18.29 -12.78
N THR A 159 2.87 -19.16 -12.95
CA THR A 159 3.47 -19.39 -14.27
C THR A 159 2.53 -20.21 -15.14
N ASP A 160 2.66 -20.16 -16.47
CA ASP A 160 1.85 -20.98 -17.37
C ASP A 160 1.97 -22.48 -17.07
N ARG A 161 3.17 -22.91 -16.67
CA ARG A 161 3.44 -24.30 -16.26
C ARG A 161 2.65 -24.67 -15.01
N ASP A 162 2.65 -23.82 -13.99
CA ASP A 162 1.94 -24.10 -12.74
C ASP A 162 0.41 -23.99 -12.93
N GLU A 163 -0.05 -23.08 -13.78
CA GLU A 163 -1.46 -22.98 -14.18
C GLU A 163 -1.94 -24.23 -14.90
N ALA A 164 -1.13 -24.80 -15.80
CA ALA A 164 -1.41 -26.08 -16.43
C ALA A 164 -1.43 -27.22 -15.39
N ALA A 165 -0.45 -27.27 -14.48
CA ALA A 165 -0.38 -28.28 -13.42
C ALA A 165 -1.59 -28.21 -12.47
N ALA A 166 -2.08 -27.01 -12.15
CA ALA A 166 -3.25 -26.82 -11.30
C ALA A 166 -4.53 -27.48 -11.87
N ARG A 167 -4.65 -27.60 -13.20
CA ARG A 167 -5.84 -28.22 -13.84
C ARG A 167 -5.90 -29.72 -13.67
N HIS A 168 -4.74 -30.36 -13.53
CA HIS A 168 -4.62 -31.82 -13.38
C HIS A 168 -4.59 -32.29 -11.93
N GLN A 169 -4.51 -31.35 -10.97
CA GLN A 169 -4.55 -31.66 -9.55
C GLN A 169 -5.99 -31.85 -9.05
N PRO A 170 -6.21 -32.75 -8.07
CA PRO A 170 -7.51 -32.92 -7.45
C PRO A 170 -7.98 -31.63 -6.76
N PRO A 171 -9.30 -31.42 -6.59
CA PRO A 171 -9.85 -30.26 -5.90
C PRO A 171 -9.24 -30.08 -4.51
N CYS A 172 -8.88 -28.85 -4.15
CA CYS A 172 -8.38 -28.57 -2.81
C CYS A 172 -9.53 -28.41 -1.81
N ALA A 173 -9.23 -28.48 -0.50
CA ALA A 173 -10.23 -28.38 0.56
C ALA A 173 -11.08 -27.09 0.48
N ALA A 174 -10.48 -25.98 0.04
CA ALA A 174 -11.20 -24.72 -0.14
C ALA A 174 -12.24 -24.80 -1.27
N GLU A 175 -11.95 -25.49 -2.37
CA GLU A 175 -12.92 -25.73 -3.45
C GLU A 175 -14.06 -26.64 -3.01
N VAL A 176 -13.73 -27.73 -2.30
CA VAL A 176 -14.73 -28.65 -1.74
C VAL A 176 -15.67 -27.91 -0.77
N GLU A 177 -15.13 -26.99 0.04
CA GLU A 177 -15.93 -26.18 0.95
C GLU A 177 -16.84 -25.17 0.21
N ILE A 178 -16.33 -24.53 -0.85
CA ILE A 178 -17.13 -23.65 -1.70
C ILE A 178 -18.26 -24.44 -2.37
N GLU A 179 -17.96 -25.62 -2.92
CA GLU A 179 -18.93 -26.51 -3.54
C GLU A 179 -20.00 -26.96 -2.53
N ARG A 180 -19.59 -27.35 -1.32
CA ARG A 180 -20.51 -27.72 -0.23
C ARG A 180 -21.48 -26.59 0.11
N ARG A 181 -20.97 -25.35 0.26
CA ARG A 181 -21.81 -24.17 0.52
C ARG A 181 -22.76 -23.87 -0.62
N PHE A 182 -22.28 -24.00 -1.86
CA PHE A 182 -23.08 -23.78 -3.06
C PHE A 182 -24.24 -24.77 -3.13
N ARG A 183 -23.98 -26.07 -2.92
CA ARG A 183 -25.00 -27.12 -2.86
C ARG A 183 -26.00 -26.88 -1.73
N ALA A 184 -25.53 -26.53 -0.53
CA ALA A 184 -26.40 -26.23 0.61
C ALA A 184 -27.33 -25.02 0.35
N ARG A 185 -26.90 -24.06 -0.46
CA ARG A 185 -27.72 -22.91 -0.86
C ARG A 185 -28.76 -23.28 -1.93
N LEU A 186 -28.40 -24.10 -2.90
CA LEU A 186 -29.35 -24.57 -3.93
C LEU A 186 -30.40 -25.54 -3.36
N GLY A 187 -30.00 -26.42 -2.45
CA GLY A 187 -30.93 -27.31 -1.73
C GLY A 187 -31.99 -26.53 -0.94
N ARG A 188 -31.63 -25.41 -0.31
CA ARG A 188 -32.58 -24.53 0.38
C ARG A 188 -33.56 -23.80 -0.54
N ARG A 189 -33.12 -23.45 -1.76
CA ARG A 189 -34.00 -22.84 -2.79
C ARG A 189 -35.00 -23.84 -3.38
N ALA A 190 -34.61 -25.11 -3.53
CA ALA A 190 -35.50 -26.15 -4.03
C ALA A 190 -36.63 -26.53 -3.04
N VAL A 191 -36.41 -26.35 -1.73
CA VAL A 191 -37.41 -26.65 -0.69
C VAL A 191 -38.34 -25.45 -0.40
N GLY A 192 -37.90 -24.22 -0.68
CA GLY A 192 -38.69 -22.99 -0.44
C GLY A 192 -39.50 -22.46 -1.63
N GLY A 193 -39.57 -23.22 -2.73
CA GLY A 193 -40.26 -22.82 -3.98
C GLY A 193 -41.63 -23.47 -4.20
N SER A 194 -42.18 -24.15 -3.20
CA SER A 194 -43.56 -24.67 -3.22
C SER A 194 -44.38 -23.96 -2.15
N SER A 195 -44.82 -22.74 -2.46
CA SER A 195 -45.92 -22.05 -1.79
C SER A 195 -46.51 -21.05 -2.78
#